data_AF-A0A7X0GH41-F1
#
_entry.id   AF-A0A7X0GH41-F1
#
_cell.length_a   1.000
_cell.length_b   1.000
_cell.length_c   1.000
_cell.angle_alpha   90.00
_cell.angle_beta   90.00
_cell.angle_gamma   90.00
#
_symmetry.space_group_name_H-M   'P 1'
#
loop_
_entity.id
_entity.type
_entity.pdbx_description
1 polymer ?
#
loop_
_entity_poly.entity_id
_entity_poly.type
_entity_poly.pdbx_seq_one_letter_code
_entity_poly.pdbx_strand_id
1 'polypeptide(L)'
;MSKFRREHGFWAAVSGLRLRELLSAEILVGVLIGAGVATIQMVWGNREARIGLAGDFLSITSALLGVVFAAFALLVAFFSPGYVSLLNAIPSGVKGFLQPFLMAIGVQVALILGVVLFRSLPATVPDWVSGIGFYALSITFAAVLMDVVALARSVLIHGVLRGKQEALTSRNDNKR
;
A
#
# COMPACT_ATOMS: atom_id res chain seq x y z
N MET A 1 -20.14 12.64 -14.55
CA MET A 1 -19.00 11.71 -14.43
C MET A 1 -17.71 12.30 -13.83
N SER A 2 -17.43 13.62 -13.93
CA SER A 2 -16.15 14.20 -13.46
C SER A 2 -16.00 14.38 -11.93
N LYS A 3 -17.09 14.59 -11.17
CA LYS A 3 -17.03 14.72 -9.70
C LYS A 3 -16.70 13.39 -8.99
N PHE A 4 -17.33 12.29 -9.41
CA PHE A 4 -17.15 10.97 -8.79
C PHE A 4 -15.69 10.48 -8.89
N ARG A 5 -15.03 10.69 -10.03
CA ARG A 5 -13.62 10.31 -10.25
C ARG A 5 -12.64 11.17 -9.44
N ARG A 6 -12.98 12.44 -9.18
CA ARG A 6 -12.18 13.33 -8.32
C ARG A 6 -12.28 12.96 -6.84
N GLU A 7 -13.45 12.55 -6.37
CA GLU A 7 -13.66 12.19 -4.95
C GLU A 7 -13.09 10.83 -4.56
N HIS A 8 -12.83 9.94 -5.52
CA HIS A 8 -12.33 8.57 -5.30
C HIS A 8 -10.93 8.33 -5.90
N GLY A 9 -10.22 9.39 -6.30
CA GLY A 9 -8.86 9.29 -6.84
C GLY A 9 -7.78 9.28 -5.76
N PHE A 10 -6.58 8.80 -6.11
CA PHE A 10 -5.39 8.82 -5.26
C PHE A 10 -5.16 10.18 -4.59
N TRP A 11 -5.27 11.28 -5.35
CA TRP A 11 -5.08 12.62 -4.82
C TRP A 11 -6.12 13.01 -3.75
N ALA A 12 -7.37 12.55 -3.86
CA ALA A 12 -8.36 12.76 -2.83
C ALA A 12 -8.05 11.94 -1.57
N ALA A 13 -7.55 10.71 -1.73
CA ALA A 13 -7.08 9.88 -0.64
C ALA A 13 -5.88 10.52 0.10
N VAL A 14 -4.92 11.09 -0.64
CA VAL A 14 -3.77 11.78 -0.06
C VAL A 14 -4.20 13.05 0.69
N SER A 15 -5.10 13.85 0.13
CA SER A 15 -5.56 15.09 0.77
C SER A 15 -6.37 14.87 2.06
N GLY A 16 -6.87 13.66 2.30
CA GLY A 16 -7.63 13.30 3.49
C GLY A 16 -6.79 12.76 4.65
N LEU A 17 -5.49 12.52 4.45
CA LEU A 17 -4.62 11.92 5.46
C LEU A 17 -4.32 12.90 6.60
N ARG A 18 -4.56 12.46 7.83
CA ARG A 18 -4.12 13.22 9.01
C ARG A 18 -2.64 12.89 9.26
N LEU A 19 -1.82 13.89 9.61
CA LEU A 19 -0.40 13.72 10.00
C LEU A 19 -0.16 12.64 11.06
N ARG A 20 -1.17 12.37 11.91
CA ARG A 20 -1.13 11.30 12.91
C ARG A 20 -1.19 9.89 12.31
N GLU A 21 -1.82 9.71 11.15
CA GLU A 21 -1.90 8.42 10.44
C GLU A 21 -0.58 8.10 9.73
N LEU A 22 0.19 9.12 9.36
CA LEU A 22 1.57 9.00 8.87
C LEU A 22 2.57 8.55 9.94
N LEU A 23 2.21 8.65 11.23
CA LEU A 23 3.04 8.23 12.37
C LEU A 23 2.59 6.88 12.96
N SER A 24 2.00 6.00 12.15
CA SER A 24 1.68 4.66 12.61
C SER A 24 2.95 3.89 12.97
N ALA A 25 2.87 2.98 13.96
CA ALA A 25 4.00 2.15 14.36
C ALA A 25 4.55 1.33 13.17
N GLU A 26 3.68 0.93 12.24
CA GLU A 26 4.04 0.19 11.03
C GLU A 26 4.89 1.04 10.08
N ILE A 27 4.54 2.32 9.89
CA ILE A 27 5.34 3.26 9.08
C ILE A 27 6.67 3.56 9.76
N LEU A 28 6.70 3.76 11.09
CA LEU A 28 7.94 3.99 11.83
C LEU A 28 8.90 2.80 11.72
N VAL A 29 8.40 1.57 11.84
CA VAL A 29 9.20 0.37 11.62
C VAL A 29 9.69 0.29 10.18
N GLY A 30 8.83 0.60 9.21
CA GLY A 30 9.22 0.68 7.80
C GLY A 30 10.35 1.68 7.55
N VAL A 31 10.26 2.88 8.16
CA VAL A 31 11.31 3.91 8.07
C VAL A 31 12.61 3.42 8.69
N LEU A 32 12.58 2.80 9.87
CA LEU A 32 13.77 2.27 10.53
C LEU A 32 14.45 1.17 9.70
N ILE A 33 13.68 0.22 9.19
CA ILE A 33 14.19 -0.87 8.34
C ILE A 33 14.77 -0.29 7.04
N GLY A 34 14.02 0.56 6.36
CA GLY A 34 14.45 1.13 5.09
C GLY A 34 15.67 2.04 5.22
N ALA A 35 15.72 2.88 6.27
CA ALA A 35 16.88 3.69 6.58
C ALA A 35 18.09 2.83 6.97
N GLY A 36 17.88 1.74 7.71
CA GLY A 36 18.92 0.77 8.04
C GLY A 36 19.54 0.13 6.79
N VAL A 37 18.72 -0.41 5.90
CA VAL A 37 19.17 -0.99 4.62
C VAL A 37 19.94 0.04 3.79
N ALA A 38 19.42 1.26 3.70
CA ALA A 38 20.09 2.34 2.97
C ALA A 38 21.45 2.69 3.59
N THR A 39 21.53 2.81 4.92
CA THR A 39 22.76 3.13 5.64
C THR A 39 23.83 2.06 5.40
N ILE A 40 23.47 0.78 5.55
CA ILE A 40 24.36 -0.36 5.29
C ILE A 40 24.94 -0.27 3.87
N GLN A 41 24.11 0.01 2.87
CA GLN A 41 24.54 0.10 1.47
C GLN A 41 25.27 1.41 1.11
N MET A 42 25.19 2.44 1.94
CA MET A 42 26.04 3.63 1.79
C MET A 42 27.41 3.44 2.41
N VAL A 43 27.49 2.71 3.52
CA VAL A 43 28.75 2.50 4.25
C VAL A 43 29.58 1.37 3.64
N TRP A 44 28.93 0.25 3.26
CA TRP A 44 29.61 -0.96 2.79
C TRP A 44 29.34 -1.29 1.32
N GLY A 45 28.31 -0.69 0.73
CA GLY A 45 27.93 -0.93 -0.66
C GLY A 45 28.56 0.06 -1.64
N ASN A 46 28.65 -0.36 -2.91
CA ASN A 46 29.00 0.52 -4.02
C ASN A 46 27.73 0.91 -4.81
N ARG A 47 27.89 1.82 -5.79
CA ARG A 47 26.77 2.30 -6.60
C ARG A 47 26.09 1.19 -7.39
N GLU A 48 26.85 0.22 -7.90
CA GLU A 48 26.31 -0.92 -8.63
C GLU A 48 25.44 -1.81 -7.74
N ALA A 49 25.87 -2.09 -6.50
CA ALA A 49 25.09 -2.84 -5.52
C ALA A 49 23.77 -2.14 -5.20
N ARG A 50 23.77 -0.81 -5.11
CA ARG A 50 22.54 -0.01 -4.92
C ARG A 50 21.60 -0.11 -6.13
N ILE A 51 22.13 -0.05 -7.35
CA ILE A 51 21.35 -0.23 -8.58
C ILE A 51 20.79 -1.65 -8.68
N GLY A 52 21.57 -2.66 -8.29
CA GLY A 52 21.14 -4.06 -8.21
C GLY A 52 19.98 -4.24 -7.24
N LEU A 53 20.13 -3.75 -5.99
CA LEU A 53 19.10 -3.81 -4.97
C LEU A 53 17.83 -3.04 -5.39
N ALA A 54 17.98 -1.90 -6.07
CA ALA A 54 16.83 -1.19 -6.64
C ALA A 54 16.12 -2.05 -7.70
N GLY A 55 16.85 -2.87 -8.46
CA GLY A 55 16.25 -3.90 -9.32
C GLY A 55 15.38 -4.91 -8.58
N ASP A 56 15.86 -5.39 -7.44
CA ASP A 56 15.09 -6.31 -6.60
C ASP A 56 13.82 -5.64 -6.06
N PHE A 57 13.92 -4.36 -5.67
CA PHE A 57 12.75 -3.57 -5.28
C PHE A 57 11.72 -3.50 -6.40
N LEU A 58 12.15 -3.29 -7.66
CA LEU A 58 11.25 -3.25 -8.81
C LEU A 58 10.50 -4.57 -8.99
N SER A 59 11.22 -5.69 -8.94
CA SER A 59 10.66 -7.03 -9.11
C SER A 59 9.64 -7.35 -8.00
N ILE A 60 10.04 -7.16 -6.74
CA ILE A 60 9.19 -7.45 -5.58
C ILE A 60 7.97 -6.54 -5.56
N THR A 61 8.15 -5.23 -5.78
CA THR A 61 7.03 -4.26 -5.76
C THR A 61 6.02 -4.57 -6.88
N SER A 62 6.48 -4.97 -8.07
CA SER A 62 5.60 -5.35 -9.17
C SER A 62 4.77 -6.60 -8.83
N ALA A 63 5.37 -7.59 -8.18
CA ALA A 63 4.65 -8.77 -7.70
C ALA A 63 3.62 -8.41 -6.61
N LEU A 64 4.00 -7.56 -5.64
CA LEU A 64 3.10 -7.08 -4.59
C LEU A 64 1.92 -6.30 -5.16
N LEU A 65 2.14 -5.51 -6.21
CA LEU A 65 1.06 -4.79 -6.88
C LEU A 65 0.04 -5.76 -7.46
N GLY A 66 0.49 -6.87 -8.06
CA GLY A 66 -0.37 -7.96 -8.50
C GLY A 66 -1.19 -8.57 -7.35
N VAL A 67 -0.57 -8.78 -6.19
CA VAL A 67 -1.26 -9.28 -4.99
C VAL A 67 -2.32 -8.29 -4.50
N VAL A 68 -2.02 -6.99 -4.46
CA VAL A 68 -2.98 -5.96 -4.05
C VAL A 68 -4.16 -5.90 -5.01
N PHE A 69 -3.93 -5.97 -6.33
CA PHE A 69 -5.00 -6.04 -7.32
C PHE A 69 -5.84 -7.31 -7.19
N ALA A 70 -5.22 -8.46 -6.94
CA ALA A 70 -5.95 -9.71 -6.72
C ALA A 70 -6.83 -9.65 -5.46
N ALA A 71 -6.29 -9.15 -4.35
CA ALA A 71 -7.05 -8.93 -3.12
C ALA A 71 -8.21 -7.95 -3.34
N PHE A 72 -7.97 -6.86 -4.08
CA PHE A 72 -9.00 -5.90 -4.44
C PHE A 72 -10.09 -6.52 -5.33
N ALA A 73 -9.73 -7.32 -6.33
CA ALA A 73 -10.67 -8.00 -7.20
C ALA A 73 -11.56 -8.99 -6.43
N LEU A 74 -10.97 -9.76 -5.51
CA LEU A 74 -11.73 -10.63 -4.60
C LEU A 74 -12.74 -9.82 -3.79
N LEU A 75 -12.31 -8.72 -3.17
CA LEU A 75 -13.21 -7.85 -2.42
C LEU A 75 -14.36 -7.31 -3.25
N VAL A 76 -14.09 -6.89 -4.50
CA VAL A 76 -15.13 -6.40 -5.41
C VAL A 76 -16.10 -7.52 -5.78
N ALA A 77 -15.62 -8.72 -6.07
CA ALA A 77 -16.47 -9.89 -6.32
C ALA A 77 -17.35 -10.23 -5.11
N PHE A 78 -16.89 -9.89 -3.91
CA PHE A 78 -17.59 -10.10 -2.66
C PHE A 78 -18.55 -8.95 -2.26
N PHE A 79 -18.64 -7.84 -2.99
CA PHE A 79 -19.64 -6.79 -2.70
C PHE A 79 -21.06 -7.27 -3.01
N SER A 80 -21.72 -7.89 -2.03
CA SER A 80 -23.17 -8.11 -2.08
C SER A 80 -23.91 -6.80 -1.73
N PRO A 81 -25.15 -6.60 -2.21
CA PRO A 81 -25.96 -5.42 -1.88
C PRO A 81 -26.13 -5.20 -0.36
N GLY A 82 -26.21 -6.29 0.42
CA GLY A 82 -26.31 -6.22 1.88
C GLY A 82 -25.03 -5.74 2.57
N TYR A 83 -23.86 -6.07 2.03
CA TYR A 83 -22.58 -5.61 2.57
C TYR A 83 -22.34 -4.13 2.24
N VAL A 84 -22.79 -3.67 1.06
CA VAL A 84 -22.73 -2.24 0.68
C VAL A 84 -23.63 -1.38 1.58
N SER A 85 -24.82 -1.86 1.96
CA SER A 85 -25.68 -1.10 2.89
C SER A 85 -25.04 -0.97 4.28
N LEU A 86 -24.34 -2.01 4.73
CA LEU A 86 -23.64 -2.02 6.02
C LEU A 86 -22.41 -1.11 6.03
N LEU A 87 -21.64 -1.10 4.93
CA LEU A 87 -20.54 -0.15 4.75
C LEU A 87 -21.04 1.29 4.74
N ASN A 88 -22.18 1.56 4.11
CA ASN A 88 -22.80 2.89 4.13
C ASN A 88 -23.40 3.28 5.49
N ALA A 89 -23.62 2.32 6.39
CA ALA A 89 -24.05 2.58 7.77
C ALA A 89 -22.89 3.04 8.68
N ILE A 90 -21.64 2.83 8.27
CA ILE A 90 -20.44 3.29 8.98
C ILE A 90 -20.06 4.68 8.44
N PRO A 91 -19.63 5.64 9.30
CA PRO A 91 -19.30 7.01 8.88
C PRO A 91 -18.26 7.11 7.74
N SER A 92 -17.39 6.11 7.63
CA SER A 92 -16.34 6.02 6.62
C SER A 92 -16.86 5.57 5.24
N GLY A 93 -18.01 4.90 5.18
CA GLY A 93 -18.61 4.40 3.94
C GLY A 93 -17.76 3.36 3.19
N VAL A 94 -18.20 3.05 1.97
CA VAL A 94 -17.41 2.28 0.98
C VAL A 94 -16.09 3.01 0.65
N LYS A 95 -16.07 4.34 0.72
CA LYS A 95 -14.89 5.17 0.41
C LYS A 95 -13.74 4.93 1.40
N GLY A 96 -14.01 4.94 2.70
CA GLY A 96 -12.99 4.66 3.73
C GLY A 96 -12.46 3.24 3.65
N PHE A 97 -13.23 2.31 3.10
CA PHE A 97 -12.79 0.94 2.84
C PHE A 97 -11.89 0.81 1.60
N LEU A 98 -12.18 1.53 0.51
CA LEU A 98 -11.38 1.50 -0.73
C LEU A 98 -10.10 2.35 -0.65
N GLN A 99 -10.09 3.37 0.21
CA GLN A 99 -9.00 4.34 0.32
C GLN A 99 -7.62 3.73 0.59
N PRO A 100 -7.45 2.75 1.52
CA PRO A 100 -6.15 2.12 1.77
C PRO A 100 -5.60 1.38 0.54
N PHE A 101 -6.45 0.69 -0.22
CA PHE A 101 -6.04 -0.01 -1.45
C PHE A 101 -5.56 0.97 -2.52
N LEU A 102 -6.32 2.06 -2.73
CA LEU A 102 -5.95 3.09 -3.70
C LEU A 102 -4.64 3.79 -3.32
N MET A 103 -4.42 4.03 -2.03
CA MET A 103 -3.19 4.60 -1.53
C MET A 103 -2.01 3.64 -1.74
N ALA A 104 -2.16 2.36 -1.36
CA ALA A 104 -1.13 1.35 -1.55
C ALA A 104 -0.73 1.18 -3.02
N ILE A 105 -1.71 1.09 -3.92
CA ILE A 105 -1.47 1.04 -5.38
C ILE A 105 -0.69 2.28 -5.83
N GLY A 106 -1.11 3.47 -5.42
CA GLY A 106 -0.44 4.72 -5.81
C GLY A 106 1.00 4.80 -5.31
N VAL A 107 1.26 4.40 -4.06
CA VAL A 107 2.61 4.38 -3.48
C VAL A 107 3.48 3.33 -4.17
N GLN A 108 2.95 2.14 -4.46
CA GLN A 108 3.69 1.10 -5.18
C GLN A 108 4.04 1.51 -6.60
N VAL A 109 3.10 2.14 -7.32
CA VAL A 109 3.37 2.69 -8.67
C VAL A 109 4.42 3.81 -8.60
N ALA A 110 4.31 4.72 -7.63
CA ALA A 110 5.31 5.77 -7.43
C ALA A 110 6.70 5.19 -7.12
N LEU A 111 6.77 4.12 -6.33
CA LEU A 111 8.01 3.41 -6.04
C LEU A 111 8.59 2.75 -7.28
N ILE A 112 7.78 2.06 -8.08
CA ILE A 112 8.19 1.47 -9.37
C ILE A 112 8.80 2.54 -10.28
N LEU A 113 8.10 3.67 -10.46
CA LEU A 113 8.59 4.78 -11.27
C LEU A 113 9.86 5.40 -10.69
N GLY A 114 9.93 5.56 -9.38
CA GLY A 114 11.11 6.09 -8.68
C GLY A 114 12.33 5.19 -8.84
N VAL A 115 12.14 3.86 -8.78
CA VAL A 115 13.19 2.88 -9.01
C VAL A 115 13.68 2.93 -10.47
N VAL A 116 12.76 2.96 -11.44
CA VAL A 116 13.10 3.10 -12.86
C VAL A 116 13.90 4.38 -13.10
N LEU A 117 13.44 5.50 -12.54
CA LEU A 117 14.14 6.77 -12.61
C LEU A 117 15.54 6.67 -12.01
N PHE A 118 15.68 6.12 -10.81
CA PHE A 118 16.96 5.93 -10.14
C PHE A 118 17.94 5.09 -10.95
N ARG A 119 17.47 4.00 -11.55
CA ARG A 119 18.28 3.13 -12.42
C ARG A 119 18.69 3.80 -13.73
N SER A 120 17.89 4.77 -14.20
CA SER A 120 18.19 5.55 -15.40
C SER A 120 19.16 6.72 -15.15
N LEU A 121 19.53 7.01 -13.89
CA LEU A 121 20.42 8.12 -13.56
C LEU A 121 21.82 7.89 -14.14
N PRO A 122 22.36 8.83 -14.93
CA PRO A 122 23.67 8.68 -15.52
C PRO A 122 24.78 8.67 -14.46
N ALA A 123 25.91 8.03 -14.77
CA ALA A 123 27.06 7.94 -13.88
C ALA A 123 27.59 9.31 -13.41
N THR A 124 27.36 10.35 -14.21
CA THR A 124 27.75 11.75 -13.94
C THR A 124 26.96 12.43 -12.82
N VAL A 125 25.87 11.83 -12.34
CA VAL A 125 25.10 12.37 -11.22
C VAL A 125 25.94 12.31 -9.94
N PRO A 126 26.00 13.39 -9.15
CA PRO A 126 26.72 13.41 -7.88
C PRO A 126 26.26 12.31 -6.92
N ASP A 127 27.20 11.68 -6.22
CA ASP A 127 26.92 10.56 -5.33
C ASP A 127 25.95 10.90 -4.19
N TRP A 128 25.93 12.16 -3.74
CA TRP A 128 24.97 12.61 -2.72
C TRP A 128 23.52 12.57 -3.22
N VAL A 129 23.27 12.89 -4.50
CA VAL A 129 21.93 12.81 -5.12
C VAL A 129 21.51 11.36 -5.24
N SER A 130 22.41 10.50 -5.72
CA SER A 130 22.19 9.05 -5.74
C SER A 130 21.97 8.50 -4.33
N GLY A 131 22.65 9.08 -3.33
CA GLY A 131 22.53 8.75 -1.93
C GLY A 131 21.12 8.95 -1.42
N ILE A 132 20.65 10.20 -1.48
CA ILE A 132 19.31 10.60 -1.03
C ILE A 132 18.23 9.85 -1.79
N GLY A 133 18.36 9.70 -3.11
CA GLY A 133 17.42 8.94 -3.92
C GLY A 133 17.28 7.50 -3.45
N PHE A 134 18.40 6.83 -3.16
CA PHE A 134 18.38 5.47 -2.65
C PHE A 134 17.74 5.36 -1.26
N TYR A 135 18.04 6.29 -0.34
CA TYR A 135 17.37 6.35 0.97
C TYR A 135 15.85 6.46 0.83
N ALA A 136 15.39 7.39 -0.01
CA ALA A 136 13.96 7.57 -0.25
C ALA A 136 13.31 6.28 -0.80
N LEU A 137 13.97 5.60 -1.74
CA LEU A 137 13.47 4.34 -2.30
C LEU A 137 13.46 3.20 -1.27
N SER A 138 14.52 3.03 -0.48
CA SER A 138 14.57 1.98 0.54
C SER A 138 13.54 2.18 1.64
N ILE A 139 13.34 3.42 2.10
CA ILE A 139 12.29 3.76 3.08
C ILE A 139 10.91 3.49 2.49
N THR A 140 10.66 3.95 1.27
CA THR A 140 9.36 3.76 0.61
C THR A 140 9.08 2.26 0.36
N PHE A 141 10.09 1.49 -0.05
CA PHE A 141 9.97 0.05 -0.24
C PHE A 141 9.63 -0.69 1.06
N ALA A 142 10.33 -0.38 2.15
CA ALA A 142 10.03 -0.96 3.44
C ALA A 142 8.62 -0.58 3.94
N ALA A 143 8.20 0.68 3.72
CA ALA A 143 6.84 1.11 4.03
C ALA A 143 5.78 0.35 3.21
N VAL A 144 6.03 0.13 1.91
CA VAL A 144 5.15 -0.69 1.04
C VAL A 144 5.00 -2.11 1.56
N LEU A 145 6.09 -2.75 2.01
CA LEU A 145 6.03 -4.09 2.58
C LEU A 145 5.13 -4.14 3.81
N MET A 146 5.27 -3.16 4.70
CA MET A 146 4.44 -3.05 5.91
C MET A 146 2.97 -2.77 5.56
N ASP A 147 2.72 -1.94 4.55
CA ASP A 147 1.36 -1.60 4.10
C ASP A 147 0.63 -2.82 3.54
N VAL A 148 1.32 -3.71 2.82
CA VAL A 148 0.74 -4.99 2.36
C VAL A 148 0.33 -5.87 3.54
N VAL A 149 1.12 -5.91 4.62
CA VAL A 149 0.76 -6.66 5.84
C VAL A 149 -0.48 -6.03 6.51
N ALA A 150 -0.53 -4.71 6.59
CA ALA A 150 -1.69 -3.99 7.15
C ALA A 150 -2.96 -4.23 6.32
N LEU A 151 -2.85 -4.21 4.99
CA LEU A 151 -3.93 -4.55 4.07
C LEU A 151 -4.41 -5.99 4.27
N ALA A 152 -3.50 -6.96 4.34
CA ALA A 152 -3.85 -8.35 4.58
C ALA A 152 -4.62 -8.53 5.90
N ARG A 153 -4.18 -7.88 6.98
CA ARG A 153 -4.91 -7.85 8.26
C ARG A 153 -6.31 -7.25 8.09
N SER A 154 -6.43 -6.13 7.37
CA SER A 154 -7.71 -5.48 7.11
C SER A 154 -8.68 -6.41 6.35
N VAL A 155 -8.21 -7.07 5.28
CA VAL A 155 -9.01 -8.02 4.51
C VAL A 155 -9.47 -9.19 5.39
N LEU A 156 -8.59 -9.77 6.20
CA LEU A 156 -8.93 -10.87 7.10
C LEU A 156 -10.01 -10.48 8.13
N ILE A 157 -9.88 -9.31 8.74
CA ILE A 157 -10.88 -8.81 9.71
C ILE A 157 -12.26 -8.67 9.05
N HIS A 158 -12.32 -8.11 7.84
CA HIS A 158 -13.59 -7.96 7.11
C HIS A 158 -14.16 -9.31 6.67
N GLY A 159 -13.31 -10.25 6.24
CA GLY A 159 -13.71 -11.63 5.94
C GLY A 159 -14.34 -12.32 7.15
N VAL A 160 -13.73 -12.19 8.33
CA VAL A 160 -14.27 -12.75 9.59
C VAL A 160 -15.59 -12.08 9.99
N LEU A 161 -15.70 -10.75 9.87
CA LEU A 161 -16.93 -10.03 10.18
C LEU A 161 -18.09 -10.48 9.29
N ARG A 162 -17.82 -10.66 7.99
CA ARG A 162 -18.82 -11.18 7.05
C ARG A 162 -19.21 -12.63 7.37
N GLY A 163 -18.23 -13.52 7.62
CA GLY A 163 -18.52 -14.91 7.98
C GLY A 163 -19.39 -15.03 9.24
N LYS A 164 -19.15 -14.18 10.24
CA LYS A 164 -20.01 -14.09 11.43
C LYS A 164 -21.43 -13.65 11.08
N GLN A 165 -21.61 -12.73 10.12
CA GLN A 165 -22.94 -12.32 9.69
C GLN A 165 -23.67 -13.42 8.95
N GLU A 166 -23.05 -14.06 7.95
CA GLU A 166 -23.68 -15.16 7.23
C GLU A 166 -24.11 -16.28 8.19
N ALA A 167 -23.30 -16.57 9.23
CA ALA A 167 -23.68 -17.50 10.29
C ALA A 167 -24.89 -17.04 11.13
N LEU A 168 -25.01 -15.74 11.42
CA LEU A 168 -26.16 -15.18 12.15
C LEU A 168 -27.43 -15.17 11.30
N THR A 169 -27.35 -14.84 10.02
CA THR A 169 -28.48 -14.83 9.09
C THR A 169 -29.02 -16.25 8.88
N SER A 170 -28.13 -17.21 8.61
CA SER A 170 -28.50 -18.64 8.49
C SER A 170 -29.13 -19.20 9.77
N ARG A 171 -28.70 -18.74 10.96
CA ARG A 171 -29.30 -19.15 12.24
C ARG A 171 -30.69 -18.57 12.47
N ASN A 172 -31.00 -17.39 11.92
CA ASN A 172 -32.34 -16.79 12.00
C ASN A 172 -33.31 -17.42 11.00
N ASP A 173 -32.84 -17.78 9.80
CA ASP A 173 -33.66 -18.48 8.82
C ASP A 173 -34.01 -19.91 9.28
N ASN A 174 -33.09 -20.59 9.98
CA ASN A 174 -33.35 -21.93 10.53
C ASN A 174 -34.25 -21.94 11.78
N LYS A 175 -34.69 -20.76 12.25
CA LYS A 175 -35.61 -20.59 13.39
C LYS A 175 -37.02 -20.13 12.95
N ARG A 176 -37.24 -19.89 11.66
CA ARG A 176 -38.56 -19.63 11.07
C ARG A 176 -39.10 -20.91 10.45
#